data_AF-A0AA41PTJ2-F1
#
_entry.id   AF-A0AA41PTJ2-F1
#
_cell.length_a   1.000
_cell.length_b   1.000
_cell.length_c   1.000
_cell.angle_alpha   90.00
_cell.angle_beta   90.00
_cell.angle_gamma   90.00
#
_symmetry.space_group_name_H-M   'P 1'
#
loop_
_entity.id
_entity.type
_entity.pdbx_description
1 polymer ?
#
loop_
_entity_poly.entity_id
_entity_poly.type
_entity_poly.pdbx_seq_one_letter_code
_entity_poly.pdbx_strand_id
1 'polypeptide(L)'
;MGHTRRTFAALGTILAAVAALTAAPAAQADPVPWPTPAVQGPVTGPGSPWTGITDSGEAAAAGYGEREYFLSGTATAYRKAGTWDASGVWAVEPDTTAAYKTRVLVRTPNDAAKFNGTVVVEWLNVSAGFETAPDYLYARAEMLRRGYAWVGVSAQALGIDGPRSPIGFGGLKVFNPARYDSLVHPGDAYSYDIYTQVAAALRTTGPADLLAGLGPRRLIADGESQSALRMTTYYNAVQPLTRAYDGFLIHSRFPNTAPLGAGMFDPLLPVTRLRTDQAAPVLVTESETDVPYHFPARQPDSAAYRLWEMPGTSHADEFTGAAALGCDKRVNSGPQTYLMRAALRSLSGWVAGAAAPPSMPRITTDAAGGVVRDQHGNALGGIRIPQLDVPIATLTGDGNTGAGEFCFLTGTTVPFPAAKLDAMYADHASYVAAFDAAAQRTADAGAFLADDLAALHAEADAAPVPPGTSAGGSQSTFDVQAEVQPGSLSMSQQASGVELAPVTINGRTQQATGRINTVAVADLRGGTLGWSLTGRTTDFVSDTGGVIPAAKFTWTPSCTVTFPDSPSIAVAGSPGPVAAGALLCRQPENPPKTVSGGFFAADARVSLEVPAYTLAGRYTATLTLSLV
;
A
#
# COMPACT_ATOMS: atom_id res chain seq x y z
N MET A 1 45.56 -69.12 -39.24
CA MET A 1 44.21 -69.36 -38.67
C MET A 1 43.66 -68.01 -38.27
N GLY A 2 42.43 -67.71 -38.72
CA GLY A 2 41.97 -66.36 -39.02
C GLY A 2 41.81 -65.43 -37.82
N HIS A 3 42.22 -64.17 -38.00
CA HIS A 3 41.75 -63.02 -37.23
C HIS A 3 41.61 -61.81 -38.15
N THR A 4 40.46 -61.18 -38.00
CA THR A 4 39.84 -60.12 -38.79
C THR A 4 40.61 -58.81 -38.68
N ARG A 5 40.95 -58.17 -39.82
CA ARG A 5 41.36 -56.76 -39.87
C ARG A 5 40.43 -56.01 -40.83
N ARG A 6 39.80 -54.95 -40.30
CA ARG A 6 39.06 -53.93 -41.03
C ARG A 6 40.06 -52.94 -41.63
N THR A 7 39.92 -52.64 -42.91
CA THR A 7 40.64 -51.58 -43.63
C THR A 7 39.66 -50.57 -44.22
N PHE A 8 40.05 -49.30 -44.13
CA PHE A 8 39.39 -48.09 -44.63
C PHE A 8 39.12 -48.13 -46.14
N ALA A 9 38.01 -47.49 -46.56
CA ALA A 9 37.88 -46.87 -47.87
C ALA A 9 36.97 -45.64 -47.77
N ALA A 10 37.50 -44.50 -48.24
CA ALA A 10 36.83 -43.21 -48.32
C ALA A 10 35.84 -43.17 -49.50
N LEU A 11 34.71 -42.49 -49.32
CA LEU A 11 33.81 -42.10 -50.41
C LEU A 11 33.40 -40.63 -50.23
N GLY A 12 33.61 -39.87 -51.30
CA GLY A 12 33.48 -38.41 -51.36
C GLY A 12 32.05 -37.90 -51.23
N THR A 13 31.94 -36.72 -50.64
CA THR A 13 30.71 -35.97 -50.41
C THR A 13 30.35 -35.15 -51.65
N ILE A 14 29.14 -35.37 -52.17
CA ILE A 14 28.47 -34.51 -53.15
C ILE A 14 27.89 -33.30 -52.38
N LEU A 15 28.33 -32.09 -52.70
CA LEU A 15 27.83 -30.84 -52.13
C LEU A 15 26.57 -30.41 -52.90
N ALA A 16 25.39 -30.56 -52.30
CA ALA A 16 24.16 -29.95 -52.80
C ALA A 16 24.00 -28.56 -52.17
N ALA A 17 24.06 -27.51 -52.99
CA ALA A 17 23.79 -26.14 -52.55
C ALA A 17 22.28 -25.97 -52.27
N VAL A 18 21.92 -25.89 -51.00
CA VAL A 18 20.59 -25.45 -50.56
C VAL A 18 20.63 -23.93 -50.45
N ALA A 19 20.02 -23.23 -51.41
CA ALA A 19 19.78 -21.80 -51.30
C ALA A 19 18.73 -21.57 -50.20
N ALA A 20 19.17 -21.06 -49.05
CA ALA A 20 18.27 -20.59 -48.00
C ALA A 20 17.55 -19.33 -48.50
N LEU A 21 16.25 -19.44 -48.82
CA LEU A 21 15.38 -18.28 -48.88
C LEU A 21 15.25 -17.72 -47.45
N THR A 22 16.03 -16.69 -47.14
CA THR A 22 15.76 -15.85 -45.98
C THR A 22 14.47 -15.08 -46.26
N ALA A 23 13.37 -15.46 -45.62
CA ALA A 23 12.17 -14.64 -45.61
C ALA A 23 12.54 -13.28 -44.99
N ALA A 24 12.32 -12.20 -45.75
CA ALA A 24 12.42 -10.85 -45.19
C ALA A 24 11.45 -10.74 -44.01
N PRO A 25 11.83 -10.09 -42.89
CA PRO A 25 10.89 -9.84 -41.80
C PRO A 25 9.71 -9.05 -42.37
N ALA A 26 8.49 -9.49 -42.06
CA ALA A 26 7.28 -8.76 -42.44
C ALA A 26 7.39 -7.33 -41.88
N ALA A 27 7.15 -6.33 -42.73
CA ALA A 27 7.12 -4.94 -42.29
C ALA A 27 6.02 -4.79 -41.21
N GLN A 28 6.43 -4.38 -40.01
CA GLN A 28 5.52 -4.15 -38.89
C GLN A 28 4.68 -2.91 -39.20
N ALA A 29 3.35 -3.01 -39.10
CA ALA A 29 2.47 -1.89 -39.37
C ALA A 29 2.82 -0.68 -38.49
N ASP A 30 2.65 0.54 -39.03
CA ASP A 30 2.83 1.77 -38.26
C ASP A 30 1.97 1.76 -37.00
N PRO A 31 2.46 2.35 -35.88
CA PRO A 31 1.70 2.34 -34.65
C PRO A 31 0.40 3.13 -34.87
N VAL A 32 -0.71 2.62 -34.35
CA VAL A 32 -1.99 3.32 -34.42
C VAL A 32 -1.86 4.62 -33.64
N PRO A 33 -2.06 5.82 -34.22
CA PRO A 33 -1.97 7.06 -33.46
C PRO A 33 -3.00 7.11 -32.33
N TRP A 34 -2.57 7.39 -31.10
CA TRP A 34 -3.48 7.60 -29.95
C TRP A 34 -3.67 9.10 -29.66
N PRO A 35 -4.88 9.54 -29.26
CA PRO A 35 -5.15 10.95 -28.99
C PRO A 35 -4.28 11.50 -27.85
N THR A 36 -3.82 12.73 -27.99
CA THR A 36 -3.24 13.47 -26.85
C THR A 36 -4.38 14.04 -26.00
N PRO A 37 -4.49 13.68 -24.72
CA PRO A 37 -5.57 14.19 -23.87
C PRO A 37 -5.36 15.67 -23.54
N ALA A 38 -6.46 16.36 -23.23
CA ALA A 38 -6.38 17.69 -22.65
C ALA A 38 -5.87 17.61 -21.21
N VAL A 39 -4.90 18.46 -20.87
CA VAL A 39 -4.28 18.53 -19.55
C VAL A 39 -4.80 19.75 -18.80
N GLN A 40 -5.28 19.54 -17.58
CA GLN A 40 -5.68 20.58 -16.63
C GLN A 40 -4.77 20.49 -15.40
N GLY A 41 -4.04 21.55 -15.09
CA GLY A 41 -3.26 21.66 -13.86
C GLY A 41 -2.03 22.56 -14.01
N PRO A 42 -1.15 22.61 -13.00
CA PRO A 42 -1.21 21.80 -11.77
C PRO A 42 -2.46 22.07 -10.92
N VAL A 43 -3.04 21.03 -10.31
CA VAL A 43 -4.19 21.14 -9.41
C VAL A 43 -3.70 21.55 -8.02
N THR A 44 -4.10 22.72 -7.54
CA THR A 44 -3.58 23.30 -6.28
C THR A 44 -4.53 23.23 -5.10
N GLY A 45 -5.79 22.85 -5.30
CA GLY A 45 -6.77 22.78 -4.21
C GLY A 45 -8.18 22.35 -4.64
N PRO A 46 -9.08 22.10 -3.68
CA PRO A 46 -8.85 22.12 -2.23
C PRO A 46 -8.01 20.93 -1.73
N GLY A 47 -7.28 21.10 -0.62
CA GLY A 47 -6.45 20.06 0.01
C GLY A 47 -5.17 19.71 -0.78
N SER A 48 -4.48 18.65 -0.35
CA SER A 48 -3.29 18.11 -1.01
C SER A 48 -3.64 16.91 -1.90
N PRO A 49 -2.82 16.60 -2.93
CA PRO A 49 -2.89 15.32 -3.62
C PRO A 49 -2.73 14.16 -2.61
N TRP A 50 -3.30 13.01 -2.95
CA TRP A 50 -3.25 11.82 -2.09
C TRP A 50 -3.05 10.54 -2.91
N THR A 51 -2.23 9.66 -2.36
CA THR A 51 -2.12 8.24 -2.71
C THR A 51 -2.08 7.44 -1.42
N GLY A 52 -2.53 6.18 -1.46
CA GLY A 52 -2.52 5.30 -0.29
C GLY A 52 -1.13 4.96 0.25
N ILE A 53 -0.06 5.37 -0.46
CA ILE A 53 1.31 5.40 0.03
C ILE A 53 1.75 6.86 0.12
N THR A 54 2.26 7.26 1.28
CA THR A 54 2.70 8.64 1.56
C THR A 54 4.21 8.76 1.35
N ASP A 55 4.65 9.68 0.48
CA ASP A 55 6.03 10.15 0.47
C ASP A 55 6.18 11.10 1.67
N SER A 56 6.94 10.70 2.69
CA SER A 56 7.15 11.45 3.93
C SER A 56 8.16 12.60 3.75
N GLY A 57 8.12 13.25 2.59
CA GLY A 57 8.98 14.36 2.22
C GLY A 57 10.30 13.95 1.57
N GLU A 58 10.56 12.66 1.33
CA GLU A 58 11.81 12.20 0.71
C GLU A 58 12.02 12.78 -0.70
N ALA A 59 10.98 12.90 -1.51
CA ALA A 59 11.09 13.53 -2.83
C ALA A 59 11.52 15.00 -2.69
N ALA A 60 10.83 15.76 -1.84
CA ALA A 60 11.16 17.17 -1.60
C ALA A 60 12.60 17.34 -1.07
N ALA A 61 13.02 16.49 -0.13
CA ALA A 61 14.37 16.48 0.41
C ALA A 61 15.44 16.15 -0.64
N ALA A 62 15.11 15.30 -1.62
CA ALA A 62 15.98 15.01 -2.78
C ALA A 62 15.97 16.11 -3.86
N GLY A 63 15.21 17.19 -3.67
CA GLY A 63 15.08 18.28 -4.62
C GLY A 63 14.13 17.98 -5.78
N TYR A 64 13.10 17.18 -5.53
CA TYR A 64 12.01 16.92 -6.46
C TYR A 64 10.78 17.77 -6.17
N GLY A 65 9.98 18.01 -7.20
CA GLY A 65 8.66 18.61 -7.10
C GLY A 65 7.59 17.60 -7.46
N GLU A 66 6.49 17.59 -6.70
CA GLU A 66 5.28 16.84 -7.00
C GLU A 66 4.19 17.77 -7.53
N ARG A 67 3.54 17.38 -8.63
CA ARG A 67 2.43 18.11 -9.25
C ARG A 67 1.33 17.13 -9.62
N GLU A 68 0.09 17.54 -9.39
CA GLU A 68 -1.09 16.78 -9.81
C GLU A 68 -1.71 17.42 -11.05
N TYR A 69 -2.15 16.60 -12.00
CA TYR A 69 -2.87 17.05 -13.19
C TYR A 69 -4.10 16.18 -13.42
N PHE A 70 -5.14 16.78 -14.00
CA PHE A 70 -6.27 16.05 -14.55
C PHE A 70 -6.14 15.94 -16.06
N LEU A 71 -6.35 14.74 -16.59
CA LEU A 71 -6.33 14.46 -18.02
C LEU A 71 -7.73 14.11 -18.47
N SER A 72 -8.19 14.70 -19.56
CA SER A 72 -9.50 14.42 -20.14
C SER A 72 -9.44 14.20 -21.65
N GLY A 73 -10.25 13.29 -22.15
CA GLY A 73 -10.31 12.94 -23.56
C GLY A 73 -11.41 11.93 -23.83
N THR A 74 -11.32 11.28 -24.99
CA THR A 74 -12.18 10.14 -25.36
C THR A 74 -11.31 8.90 -25.40
N ALA A 75 -11.60 7.91 -24.55
CA ALA A 75 -10.89 6.64 -24.50
C ALA A 75 -11.61 5.58 -25.33
N THR A 76 -10.83 4.67 -25.91
CA THR A 76 -11.30 3.52 -26.69
C THR A 76 -11.20 2.24 -25.89
N ALA A 77 -12.30 1.49 -25.78
CA ALA A 77 -12.28 0.12 -25.29
C ALA A 77 -11.81 -0.84 -26.40
N TYR A 78 -11.35 -2.01 -26.01
CA TYR A 78 -10.90 -3.04 -26.93
C TYR A 78 -11.72 -4.32 -26.78
N ARG A 79 -11.91 -5.03 -27.89
CA ARG A 79 -12.47 -6.39 -27.90
C ARG A 79 -11.46 -7.39 -28.45
N LYS A 80 -11.54 -8.64 -27.97
CA LYS A 80 -10.68 -9.74 -28.41
C LYS A 80 -10.86 -9.96 -29.92
N ALA A 81 -9.76 -10.06 -30.66
CA ALA A 81 -9.74 -10.46 -32.04
C ALA A 81 -9.05 -11.83 -32.16
N GLY A 82 -9.73 -12.80 -32.78
CA GLY A 82 -9.26 -14.18 -32.82
C GLY A 82 -9.26 -14.88 -31.45
N THR A 83 -8.46 -15.94 -31.35
CA THR A 83 -8.32 -16.73 -30.12
C THR A 83 -7.12 -16.23 -29.32
N TRP A 84 -7.33 -16.00 -28.02
CA TRP A 84 -6.25 -15.74 -27.07
C TRP A 84 -5.82 -17.04 -26.43
N ASP A 85 -4.59 -17.46 -26.70
CA ASP A 85 -3.99 -18.67 -26.12
C ASP A 85 -2.88 -18.32 -25.11
N ALA A 86 -2.23 -19.35 -24.56
CA ALA A 86 -1.19 -19.21 -23.55
C ALA A 86 0.09 -18.50 -24.04
N SER A 87 0.26 -18.28 -25.35
CA SER A 87 1.47 -17.65 -25.92
C SER A 87 1.58 -16.16 -25.59
N GLY A 88 0.45 -15.51 -25.30
CA GLY A 88 0.39 -14.05 -25.13
C GLY A 88 0.45 -13.27 -26.45
N VAL A 89 0.52 -13.92 -27.61
CA VAL A 89 0.46 -13.25 -28.91
C VAL A 89 -1.00 -12.95 -29.24
N TRP A 90 -1.49 -11.85 -28.68
CA TRP A 90 -2.91 -11.51 -28.69
C TRP A 90 -3.22 -10.34 -29.62
N ALA A 91 -4.32 -10.46 -30.35
CA ALA A 91 -4.86 -9.40 -31.17
C ALA A 91 -6.11 -8.80 -30.52
N VAL A 92 -6.27 -7.49 -30.68
CA VAL A 92 -7.48 -6.75 -30.31
C VAL A 92 -7.90 -5.82 -31.43
N GLU A 93 -9.18 -5.52 -31.45
CA GLU A 93 -9.77 -4.49 -32.29
C GLU A 93 -10.40 -3.40 -31.40
N PRO A 94 -10.34 -2.13 -31.82
CA PRO A 94 -11.13 -1.07 -31.20
C PRO A 94 -12.61 -1.45 -31.13
N ASP A 95 -13.26 -1.08 -30.03
CA ASP A 95 -14.68 -1.31 -29.79
C ASP A 95 -15.38 0.05 -29.52
N THR A 96 -15.99 0.21 -28.35
CA THR A 96 -16.70 1.44 -27.99
C THR A 96 -15.75 2.56 -27.56
N THR A 97 -16.25 3.80 -27.55
CA THR A 97 -15.53 4.97 -27.04
C THR A 97 -16.32 5.67 -25.96
N ALA A 98 -15.65 6.25 -24.96
CA ALA A 98 -16.29 7.04 -23.92
C ALA A 98 -15.41 8.22 -23.47
N ALA A 99 -16.05 9.32 -23.09
CA ALA A 99 -15.35 10.44 -22.48
C ALA A 99 -14.82 10.05 -21.08
N TYR A 100 -13.65 10.54 -20.73
CA TYR A 100 -13.07 10.36 -19.39
C TYR A 100 -12.44 11.65 -18.87
N LYS A 101 -12.31 11.71 -17.55
CA LYS A 101 -11.44 12.65 -16.84
C LYS A 101 -10.77 11.92 -15.68
N THR A 102 -9.47 11.70 -15.79
CA THR A 102 -8.66 10.99 -14.79
C THR A 102 -7.61 11.92 -14.17
N ARG A 103 -6.78 11.39 -13.27
CA ARG A 103 -5.69 12.07 -12.59
C ARG A 103 -4.34 11.39 -12.88
N VAL A 104 -3.30 12.19 -12.99
CA VAL A 104 -1.90 11.76 -12.85
C VAL A 104 -1.19 12.55 -11.75
N LEU A 105 -0.30 11.88 -11.01
CA LEU A 105 0.68 12.52 -10.14
C LEU A 105 2.03 12.47 -10.81
N VAL A 106 2.75 13.59 -10.82
CA VAL A 106 4.03 13.72 -11.50
C VAL A 106 5.09 14.19 -10.53
N ARG A 107 6.15 13.40 -10.36
CA ARG A 107 7.35 13.74 -9.58
C ARG A 107 8.53 13.90 -10.52
N THR A 108 9.16 15.07 -10.50
CA THR A 108 10.36 15.35 -11.32
C THR A 108 11.44 16.02 -10.48
N PRO A 109 12.73 15.90 -10.88
CA PRO A 109 13.77 16.78 -10.37
C PRO A 109 13.37 18.26 -10.59
N ASN A 110 13.64 19.12 -9.61
CA ASN A 110 13.46 20.57 -9.77
C ASN A 110 14.58 21.18 -10.64
N ASP A 111 15.76 20.56 -10.63
CA ASP A 111 16.87 20.91 -11.52
C ASP A 111 16.83 20.01 -12.77
N ALA A 112 16.55 20.60 -13.92
CA ALA A 112 16.45 19.89 -15.19
C ALA A 112 17.75 19.19 -15.59
N ALA A 113 18.92 19.66 -15.15
CA ALA A 113 20.20 19.02 -15.43
C ALA A 113 20.35 17.65 -14.73
N LYS A 114 19.55 17.39 -13.68
CA LYS A 114 19.54 16.10 -12.99
C LYS A 114 18.65 15.07 -13.67
N PHE A 115 17.74 15.46 -14.58
CA PHE A 115 16.85 14.50 -15.23
C PHE A 115 17.61 13.56 -16.17
N ASN A 116 17.47 12.25 -15.95
CA ASN A 116 18.19 11.23 -16.71
C ASN A 116 17.51 10.84 -18.05
N GLY A 117 16.37 11.46 -18.37
CA GLY A 117 15.63 11.19 -19.59
C GLY A 117 14.67 10.00 -19.53
N THR A 118 14.54 9.31 -18.39
CA THR A 118 13.60 8.20 -18.21
C THR A 118 12.46 8.61 -17.29
N VAL A 119 11.24 8.34 -17.77
CA VAL A 119 10.00 8.44 -16.97
C VAL A 119 9.54 7.04 -16.64
N VAL A 120 9.27 6.77 -15.36
CA VAL A 120 8.60 5.56 -14.89
C VAL A 120 7.12 5.89 -14.72
N VAL A 121 6.25 5.11 -15.34
CA VAL A 121 4.81 5.40 -15.44
C VAL A 121 4.04 4.29 -14.76
N GLU A 122 3.66 4.52 -13.52
CA GLU A 122 3.08 3.50 -12.65
C GLU A 122 1.57 3.44 -12.83
N TRP A 123 1.08 2.27 -13.25
CA TRP A 123 -0.32 1.96 -13.14
C TRP A 123 -0.63 1.71 -11.66
N LEU A 124 -1.23 2.72 -11.01
CA LEU A 124 -1.48 2.67 -9.58
C LEU A 124 -2.38 1.49 -9.23
N ASN A 125 -1.96 0.72 -8.25
CA ASN A 125 -2.66 -0.48 -7.81
C ASN A 125 -3.91 -0.09 -7.02
N VAL A 126 -5.03 -0.79 -7.24
CA VAL A 126 -6.33 -0.47 -6.62
C VAL A 126 -6.90 -1.60 -5.76
N SER A 127 -6.12 -2.66 -5.48
CA SER A 127 -6.58 -3.87 -4.80
C SER A 127 -7.20 -3.60 -3.43
N ALA A 128 -6.71 -2.58 -2.71
CA ALA A 128 -7.23 -2.20 -1.40
C ALA A 128 -8.52 -1.35 -1.45
N GLY A 129 -9.10 -1.15 -2.64
CA GLY A 129 -10.27 -0.28 -2.86
C GLY A 129 -9.93 1.21 -3.00
N PHE A 130 -8.64 1.53 -3.06
CA PHE A 130 -8.08 2.85 -3.30
C PHE A 130 -6.72 2.69 -3.97
N GLU A 131 -6.20 3.77 -4.55
CA GLU A 131 -4.96 3.72 -5.32
C GLU A 131 -3.69 3.80 -4.45
N THR A 132 -2.70 2.96 -4.76
CA THR A 132 -1.38 2.91 -4.13
C THR A 132 -0.26 2.88 -5.19
N ALA A 133 0.94 3.29 -4.80
CA ALA A 133 2.15 3.36 -5.64
C ALA A 133 3.29 2.48 -5.09
N PRO A 134 3.14 1.14 -5.05
CA PRO A 134 4.13 0.23 -4.47
C PRO A 134 5.48 0.28 -5.18
N ASP A 135 5.52 0.40 -6.51
CA ASP A 135 6.78 0.38 -7.26
C ASP A 135 7.56 1.67 -7.06
N TYR A 136 6.88 2.83 -6.99
CA TYR A 136 7.50 4.05 -6.47
C TYR A 136 8.11 3.80 -5.10
N LEU A 137 7.36 3.23 -4.16
CA LEU A 137 7.84 3.07 -2.78
C LEU A 137 9.12 2.25 -2.72
N TYR A 138 9.14 1.09 -3.37
CA TYR A 138 10.29 0.18 -3.41
C TYR A 138 11.49 0.77 -4.15
N ALA A 139 11.28 1.50 -5.24
CA ALA A 139 12.38 2.03 -6.06
C ALA A 139 12.68 3.52 -5.84
N ARG A 140 11.97 4.24 -4.94
CA ARG A 140 12.09 5.71 -4.79
C ARG A 140 13.52 6.18 -4.58
N ALA A 141 14.27 5.50 -3.72
CA ALA A 141 15.65 5.89 -3.43
C ALA A 141 16.50 5.90 -4.70
N GLU A 142 16.26 4.95 -5.60
CA GLU A 142 16.92 4.91 -6.90
C GLU A 142 16.40 5.98 -7.86
N MET A 143 15.08 6.12 -7.94
CA MET A 143 14.44 7.13 -8.78
C MET A 143 14.98 8.53 -8.48
N LEU A 144 15.01 8.90 -7.19
CA LEU A 144 15.46 10.19 -6.70
C LEU A 144 16.98 10.37 -6.87
N ARG A 145 17.78 9.34 -6.55
CA ARG A 145 19.25 9.37 -6.66
C ARG A 145 19.74 9.57 -8.09
N ARG A 146 19.08 8.93 -9.06
CA ARG A 146 19.53 8.92 -10.48
C ARG A 146 18.72 9.83 -11.38
N GLY A 147 17.79 10.63 -10.85
CA GLY A 147 17.15 11.66 -11.66
C GLY A 147 16.03 11.14 -12.56
N TYR A 148 15.35 10.06 -12.19
CA TYR A 148 14.16 9.60 -12.92
C TYR A 148 13.01 10.59 -12.71
N ALA A 149 12.10 10.70 -13.66
CA ALA A 149 10.77 11.22 -13.40
C ALA A 149 9.81 10.05 -13.10
N TRP A 150 8.83 10.27 -12.24
CA TRP A 150 7.81 9.28 -11.92
C TRP A 150 6.41 9.84 -12.18
N VAL A 151 5.52 9.01 -12.73
CA VAL A 151 4.15 9.38 -13.07
C VAL A 151 3.20 8.28 -12.59
N GLY A 152 2.43 8.54 -11.53
CA GLY A 152 1.37 7.64 -11.08
C GLY A 152 0.06 7.91 -11.80
N VAL A 153 -0.52 6.88 -12.43
CA VAL A 153 -1.75 6.99 -13.23
C VAL A 153 -2.94 6.35 -12.52
N SER A 154 -4.01 7.13 -12.31
CA SER A 154 -5.31 6.63 -11.85
C SER A 154 -6.06 5.93 -13.02
N ALA A 155 -5.56 4.78 -13.46
CA ALA A 155 -6.00 4.13 -14.69
C ALA A 155 -7.29 3.31 -14.55
N GLN A 156 -7.72 2.96 -13.33
CA GLN A 156 -8.90 2.14 -13.07
C GLN A 156 -9.98 2.92 -12.32
N ALA A 157 -11.24 2.56 -12.57
CA ALA A 157 -12.41 3.19 -11.95
C ALA A 157 -12.39 3.05 -10.42
N LEU A 158 -11.92 1.89 -9.90
CA LEU A 158 -11.88 1.63 -8.46
C LEU A 158 -10.99 2.63 -7.70
N GLY A 159 -9.92 3.14 -8.31
CA GLY A 159 -9.07 4.16 -7.69
C GLY A 159 -9.76 5.52 -7.54
N ILE A 160 -10.74 5.83 -8.41
CA ILE A 160 -11.44 7.12 -8.44
C ILE A 160 -12.78 7.05 -7.69
N ASP A 161 -13.60 6.06 -8.02
CA ASP A 161 -14.98 5.90 -7.58
C ASP A 161 -15.15 4.80 -6.52
N GLY A 162 -14.04 4.21 -6.05
CA GLY A 162 -14.07 3.11 -5.10
C GLY A 162 -14.78 3.46 -3.80
N PRO A 163 -15.63 2.56 -3.27
CA PRO A 163 -16.34 2.80 -2.02
C PRO A 163 -15.35 2.86 -0.85
N ARG A 164 -15.83 3.33 0.31
CA ARG A 164 -15.04 3.30 1.53
C ARG A 164 -14.78 1.85 1.96
N SER A 165 -13.50 1.46 1.96
CA SER A 165 -12.98 0.20 2.50
C SER A 165 -13.17 0.10 4.02
N PRO A 166 -13.13 -1.11 4.60
CA PRO A 166 -13.20 -1.32 6.05
C PRO A 166 -12.11 -0.60 6.85
N ILE A 167 -10.95 -0.34 6.24
CA ILE A 167 -9.84 0.42 6.85
C ILE A 167 -9.99 1.94 6.69
N GLY A 168 -11.16 2.41 6.23
CA GLY A 168 -11.57 3.80 6.28
C GLY A 168 -11.16 4.67 5.09
N PHE A 169 -10.34 4.14 4.17
CA PHE A 169 -9.98 4.77 2.89
C PHE A 169 -10.96 4.38 1.78
N GLY A 170 -11.01 5.13 0.69
CA GLY A 170 -11.76 4.77 -0.51
C GLY A 170 -11.14 5.44 -1.74
N GLY A 171 -11.80 5.33 -2.88
CA GLY A 171 -11.35 6.03 -4.08
C GLY A 171 -11.23 7.53 -3.88
N LEU A 172 -10.57 8.23 -4.81
CA LEU A 172 -10.28 9.66 -4.72
C LEU A 172 -11.49 10.51 -4.32
N LYS A 173 -12.68 10.23 -4.87
CA LYS A 173 -13.91 10.97 -4.53
C LYS A 173 -14.37 10.77 -3.09
N VAL A 174 -14.11 9.60 -2.49
CA VAL A 174 -14.38 9.36 -1.06
C VAL A 174 -13.36 10.10 -0.20
N PHE A 175 -12.09 10.12 -0.62
CA PHE A 175 -11.02 10.78 0.12
C PHE A 175 -11.21 12.32 0.18
N ASN A 176 -11.45 12.96 -0.96
CA ASN A 176 -11.66 14.40 -1.03
C ASN A 176 -12.64 14.76 -2.17
N PRO A 177 -13.96 14.71 -1.91
CA PRO A 177 -14.98 15.01 -2.91
C PRO A 177 -14.79 16.40 -3.54
N ALA A 178 -14.50 17.41 -2.71
CA ALA A 178 -14.35 18.79 -3.17
C ALA A 178 -13.21 18.99 -4.17
N ARG A 179 -12.19 18.11 -4.15
CA ARG A 179 -11.09 18.10 -5.11
C ARG A 179 -11.38 17.23 -6.34
N TYR A 180 -12.00 16.06 -6.14
CA TYR A 180 -12.03 14.98 -7.13
C TYR A 180 -13.40 14.69 -7.74
N ASP A 181 -14.49 15.35 -7.31
CA ASP A 181 -15.84 15.13 -7.85
C ASP A 181 -15.94 15.33 -9.36
N SER A 182 -15.07 16.17 -9.93
CA SER A 182 -15.05 16.39 -11.38
C SER A 182 -14.49 15.23 -12.20
N LEU A 183 -13.80 14.27 -11.57
CA LEU A 183 -13.26 13.09 -12.26
C LEU A 183 -14.37 12.18 -12.77
N VAL A 184 -14.17 11.57 -13.94
CA VAL A 184 -15.14 10.69 -14.60
C VAL A 184 -14.39 9.51 -15.20
N HIS A 185 -14.58 8.32 -14.65
CA HIS A 185 -14.03 7.09 -15.22
C HIS A 185 -15.15 6.27 -15.90
N PRO A 186 -15.08 6.01 -17.21
CA PRO A 186 -16.16 5.31 -17.93
C PRO A 186 -16.16 3.77 -17.72
N GLY A 187 -15.51 3.28 -16.66
CA GLY A 187 -15.28 1.86 -16.39
C GLY A 187 -13.96 1.30 -16.95
N ASP A 188 -13.54 0.14 -16.42
CA ASP A 188 -12.20 -0.44 -16.66
C ASP A 188 -11.98 -0.96 -18.09
N ALA A 189 -13.02 -1.08 -18.91
CA ALA A 189 -12.90 -1.38 -20.33
C ALA A 189 -12.05 -0.33 -21.09
N TYR A 190 -12.00 0.88 -20.56
CA TYR A 190 -11.29 2.02 -21.13
C TYR A 190 -9.92 2.27 -20.49
N SER A 191 -9.56 1.53 -19.43
CA SER A 191 -8.35 1.73 -18.64
C SER A 191 -7.06 1.63 -19.47
N TYR A 192 -7.00 0.68 -20.40
CA TYR A 192 -5.85 0.46 -21.26
C TYR A 192 -5.56 1.65 -22.19
N ASP A 193 -6.60 2.24 -22.78
CA ASP A 193 -6.41 3.41 -23.65
C ASP A 193 -6.19 4.68 -22.83
N ILE A 194 -6.85 4.85 -21.68
CA ILE A 194 -6.53 5.94 -20.73
C ILE A 194 -5.03 5.93 -20.39
N TYR A 195 -4.49 4.76 -20.02
CA TYR A 195 -3.07 4.60 -19.72
C TYR A 195 -2.18 4.84 -20.95
N THR A 196 -2.62 4.48 -22.16
CA THR A 196 -1.91 4.79 -23.42
C THR A 196 -1.88 6.30 -23.70
N GLN A 197 -2.98 7.00 -23.48
CA GLN A 197 -3.09 8.45 -23.70
C GLN A 197 -2.19 9.24 -22.75
N VAL A 198 -1.92 8.74 -21.53
CA VAL A 198 -0.90 9.33 -20.65
C VAL A 198 0.48 9.31 -21.32
N ALA A 199 0.87 8.23 -22.00
CA ALA A 199 2.14 8.18 -22.72
C ALA A 199 2.21 9.22 -23.86
N ALA A 200 1.09 9.50 -24.56
CA ALA A 200 1.04 10.62 -25.51
C ALA A 200 1.25 11.98 -24.81
N ALA A 201 0.55 12.21 -23.70
CA ALA A 201 0.67 13.46 -22.95
C ALA A 201 2.11 13.70 -22.48
N LEU A 202 2.80 12.66 -22.01
CA LEU A 202 4.19 12.73 -21.58
C LEU A 202 5.17 13.04 -22.73
N ARG A 203 4.86 12.62 -23.96
CA ARG A 203 5.68 12.93 -25.14
C ARG A 203 5.38 14.29 -25.77
N THR A 204 4.36 15.00 -25.29
CA THR A 204 3.93 16.29 -25.85
C THR A 204 4.60 17.46 -25.12
N THR A 205 5.29 18.31 -25.88
CA THR A 205 5.84 19.59 -25.37
C THR A 205 4.87 20.74 -25.61
N GLY A 206 4.69 21.65 -24.66
CA GLY A 206 3.88 22.87 -24.83
C GLY A 206 3.06 23.26 -23.60
N PRO A 207 1.93 23.99 -23.76
CA PRO A 207 1.09 24.43 -22.63
C PRO A 207 0.50 23.28 -21.79
N ALA A 208 0.51 22.06 -22.31
CA ALA A 208 0.03 20.82 -21.69
C ALA A 208 1.17 19.95 -21.12
N ASP A 209 2.36 20.52 -20.92
CA ASP A 209 3.56 19.78 -20.49
C ASP A 209 3.47 19.31 -19.03
N LEU A 210 3.31 18.00 -18.86
CA LEU A 210 3.27 17.33 -17.56
C LEU A 210 4.62 17.33 -16.85
N LEU A 211 5.72 17.40 -17.60
CA LEU A 211 7.08 17.20 -17.11
C LEU A 211 7.82 18.52 -16.86
N ALA A 212 7.11 19.65 -16.87
CA ALA A 212 7.65 20.97 -16.51
C ALA A 212 8.91 21.36 -17.31
N GLY A 213 8.90 21.13 -18.62
CA GLY A 213 9.97 21.46 -19.56
C GLY A 213 10.98 20.33 -19.79
N LEU A 214 10.84 19.19 -19.11
CA LEU A 214 11.73 18.05 -19.30
C LEU A 214 11.31 17.24 -20.54
N GLY A 215 12.23 17.06 -21.48
CA GLY A 215 12.01 16.21 -22.66
C GLY A 215 12.32 14.74 -22.36
N PRO A 216 11.31 13.86 -22.24
CA PRO A 216 11.57 12.45 -21.95
C PRO A 216 12.16 11.75 -23.17
N ARG A 217 13.17 10.91 -22.94
CA ARG A 217 13.75 10.04 -23.97
C ARG A 217 13.09 8.67 -23.99
N ARG A 218 12.66 8.18 -22.81
CA ARG A 218 12.17 6.82 -22.59
C ARG A 218 11.02 6.82 -21.59
N LEU A 219 10.00 6.01 -21.85
CA LEU A 219 8.91 5.72 -20.94
C LEU A 219 8.96 4.23 -20.55
N ILE A 220 9.01 3.95 -19.26
CA ILE A 220 8.89 2.59 -18.71
C ILE A 220 7.52 2.47 -18.07
N ALA A 221 6.72 1.51 -18.51
CA ALA A 221 5.47 1.17 -17.85
C ALA A 221 5.74 0.23 -16.67
N ASP A 222 5.15 0.50 -15.51
CA ASP A 222 5.24 -0.37 -14.34
C ASP A 222 3.90 -0.56 -13.63
N GLY A 223 3.82 -1.64 -12.83
CA GLY A 223 2.64 -2.02 -12.08
C GLY A 223 2.85 -3.33 -11.33
N GLU A 224 2.23 -3.41 -10.16
CA GLU A 224 2.37 -4.47 -9.17
C GLU A 224 1.04 -5.18 -8.92
N SER A 225 1.04 -6.49 -8.68
CA SER A 225 -0.15 -7.26 -8.27
C SER A 225 -1.33 -7.15 -9.25
N GLN A 226 -2.44 -6.53 -8.87
CA GLN A 226 -3.58 -6.34 -9.79
C GLN A 226 -3.20 -5.47 -10.99
N SER A 227 -2.39 -4.42 -10.82
CA SER A 227 -1.93 -3.64 -11.97
C SER A 227 -0.93 -4.42 -12.82
N ALA A 228 -0.20 -5.38 -12.27
CA ALA A 228 0.63 -6.31 -13.04
C ALA A 228 -0.20 -7.26 -13.92
N LEU A 229 -1.40 -7.66 -13.49
CA LEU A 229 -2.36 -8.40 -14.32
C LEU A 229 -2.84 -7.59 -15.52
N ARG A 230 -3.13 -6.29 -15.28
CA ARG A 230 -3.47 -5.33 -16.34
C ARG A 230 -2.28 -5.10 -17.26
N MET A 231 -1.06 -4.94 -16.73
CA MET A 231 0.16 -4.81 -17.51
C MET A 231 0.43 -6.03 -18.38
N THR A 232 0.16 -7.24 -17.89
CA THR A 232 0.31 -8.45 -18.70
C THR A 232 -0.61 -8.41 -19.93
N THR A 233 -1.88 -8.03 -19.74
CA THR A 233 -2.82 -7.85 -20.86
C THR A 233 -2.42 -6.68 -21.77
N TYR A 234 -2.00 -5.55 -21.21
CA TYR A 234 -1.52 -4.40 -21.97
C TYR A 234 -0.34 -4.78 -22.87
N TYR A 235 0.69 -5.40 -22.28
CA TYR A 235 1.90 -5.81 -22.98
C TYR A 235 1.58 -6.78 -24.11
N ASN A 236 0.74 -7.78 -23.87
CA ASN A 236 0.44 -8.81 -24.86
C ASN A 236 -0.48 -8.34 -26.00
N ALA A 237 -1.46 -7.47 -25.69
CA ALA A 237 -2.55 -7.13 -26.61
C ALA A 237 -2.54 -5.67 -27.12
N VAL A 238 -2.17 -4.70 -26.29
CA VAL A 238 -2.31 -3.25 -26.59
C VAL A 238 -1.00 -2.63 -27.05
N GLN A 239 0.11 -2.91 -26.35
CA GLN A 239 1.45 -2.46 -26.73
C GLN A 239 1.85 -2.78 -28.17
N PRO A 240 1.48 -3.94 -28.78
CA PRO A 240 1.78 -4.20 -30.19
C PRO A 240 1.12 -3.22 -31.16
N LEU A 241 -0.03 -2.65 -30.78
CA LEU A 241 -0.77 -1.67 -31.59
C LEU A 241 -0.22 -0.26 -31.43
N THR A 242 0.10 0.11 -30.18
CA THR A 242 0.44 1.48 -29.82
C THR A 242 1.95 1.71 -29.84
N ARG A 243 2.76 0.78 -29.32
CA ARG A 243 4.19 1.02 -29.05
C ARG A 243 4.40 2.25 -28.17
N ALA A 244 3.48 2.48 -27.23
CA ALA A 244 3.45 3.68 -26.40
C ALA A 244 4.63 3.75 -25.41
N TYR A 245 5.03 2.60 -24.88
CA TYR A 245 6.09 2.45 -23.88
C TYR A 245 7.33 1.77 -24.46
N ASP A 246 8.50 2.15 -23.94
CA ASP A 246 9.81 1.68 -24.42
C ASP A 246 10.31 0.45 -23.65
N GLY A 247 9.73 0.15 -22.47
CA GLY A 247 10.00 -1.04 -21.68
C GLY A 247 8.99 -1.24 -20.56
N PHE A 248 8.99 -2.42 -19.94
CA PHE A 248 7.99 -2.81 -18.94
C PHE A 248 8.64 -3.44 -17.71
N LEU A 249 8.26 -2.96 -16.53
CA LEU A 249 8.53 -3.62 -15.25
C LEU A 249 7.21 -4.19 -14.74
N ILE A 250 7.05 -5.51 -14.71
CA ILE A 250 5.83 -6.17 -14.24
C ILE A 250 6.14 -6.86 -12.92
N HIS A 251 5.56 -6.39 -11.84
CA HIS A 251 5.90 -6.82 -10.48
C HIS A 251 4.79 -7.66 -9.87
N SER A 252 5.12 -8.84 -9.32
CA SER A 252 4.19 -9.71 -8.60
C SER A 252 2.97 -10.10 -9.44
N ARG A 253 3.18 -10.65 -10.65
CA ARG A 253 2.06 -11.04 -11.53
C ARG A 253 1.64 -12.48 -11.28
N PHE A 254 0.34 -12.75 -11.41
CA PHE A 254 -0.21 -14.10 -11.30
C PHE A 254 -0.21 -14.83 -12.66
N PRO A 255 -0.62 -16.13 -12.73
CA PRO A 255 -0.52 -16.88 -13.97
C PRO A 255 -1.60 -16.48 -14.97
N ASN A 256 -2.74 -15.97 -14.49
CA ASN A 256 -3.82 -15.41 -15.27
C ASN A 256 -3.58 -13.90 -15.51
N THR A 257 -4.42 -13.28 -16.34
CA THR A 257 -4.35 -11.84 -16.63
C THR A 257 -5.69 -11.17 -16.38
N ALA A 258 -5.69 -9.84 -16.37
CA ALA A 258 -6.93 -9.08 -16.26
C ALA A 258 -7.70 -9.10 -17.60
N PRO A 259 -9.05 -9.13 -17.59
CA PRO A 259 -9.83 -9.01 -18.81
C PRO A 259 -9.63 -7.65 -19.49
N LEU A 260 -10.06 -7.54 -20.76
CA LEU A 260 -10.17 -6.23 -21.43
C LEU A 260 -11.20 -5.32 -20.74
N GLY A 261 -12.22 -5.90 -20.11
CA GLY A 261 -13.27 -5.19 -19.39
C GLY A 261 -13.02 -5.05 -17.88
N ALA A 262 -14.10 -5.06 -17.10
CA ALA A 262 -14.06 -5.00 -15.64
C ALA A 262 -13.63 -6.32 -14.99
N GLY A 263 -13.07 -6.23 -13.78
CA GLY A 263 -12.65 -7.37 -12.96
C GLY A 263 -11.14 -7.55 -12.87
N MET A 264 -10.70 -8.27 -11.84
CA MET A 264 -9.29 -8.57 -11.59
C MET A 264 -8.81 -9.78 -12.40
N PHE A 265 -9.65 -10.81 -12.50
CA PHE A 265 -9.35 -12.07 -13.18
C PHE A 265 -10.46 -12.45 -14.16
N ASP A 266 -10.09 -13.02 -15.30
CA ASP A 266 -11.00 -13.74 -16.21
C ASP A 266 -10.65 -15.24 -16.16
N PRO A 267 -11.49 -16.10 -15.56
CA PRO A 267 -11.20 -17.52 -15.43
C PRO A 267 -11.22 -18.26 -16.78
N LEU A 268 -11.73 -17.63 -17.83
CA LEU A 268 -11.70 -18.17 -19.19
C LEU A 268 -10.39 -17.87 -19.91
N LEU A 269 -9.54 -16.98 -19.37
CA LEU A 269 -8.21 -16.74 -19.91
C LEU A 269 -7.23 -17.83 -19.46
N PRO A 270 -6.36 -18.29 -20.36
CA PRO A 270 -5.38 -19.31 -20.03
C PRO A 270 -4.30 -18.75 -19.10
N VAL A 271 -3.54 -19.67 -18.49
CA VAL A 271 -2.21 -19.34 -17.95
C VAL A 271 -1.39 -18.72 -19.07
N THR A 272 -0.94 -17.49 -18.88
CA THR A 272 -0.44 -16.64 -19.96
C THR A 272 1.03 -16.33 -19.81
N ARG A 273 1.78 -16.55 -20.89
CA ARG A 273 3.15 -16.07 -21.05
C ARG A 273 3.17 -14.66 -21.64
N LEU A 274 4.26 -13.94 -21.41
CA LEU A 274 4.54 -12.68 -22.06
C LEU A 274 5.20 -12.96 -23.42
N ARG A 275 4.65 -12.36 -24.47
CA ARG A 275 5.21 -12.48 -25.83
C ARG A 275 6.65 -11.93 -25.89
N THR A 276 7.47 -12.45 -26.79
CA THR A 276 8.91 -12.11 -26.86
C THR A 276 9.33 -11.54 -28.21
N ASP A 277 8.36 -11.22 -29.06
CA ASP A 277 8.52 -10.72 -30.42
C ASP A 277 8.32 -9.19 -30.53
N GLN A 278 8.30 -8.49 -29.40
CA GLN A 278 8.18 -7.03 -29.33
C GLN A 278 9.52 -6.36 -29.07
N ALA A 279 9.67 -5.13 -29.58
CA ALA A 279 10.86 -4.32 -29.37
C ALA A 279 11.04 -3.84 -27.92
N ALA A 280 9.92 -3.57 -27.22
CA ALA A 280 9.95 -3.15 -25.82
C ALA A 280 10.28 -4.36 -24.92
N PRO A 281 11.44 -4.35 -24.23
CA PRO A 281 11.77 -5.42 -23.31
C PRO A 281 10.89 -5.38 -22.06
N VAL A 282 10.73 -6.55 -21.43
CA VAL A 282 10.01 -6.71 -20.16
C VAL A 282 10.88 -7.41 -19.12
N LEU A 283 10.92 -6.83 -17.92
CA LEU A 283 11.48 -7.45 -16.72
C LEU A 283 10.31 -7.75 -15.77
N VAL A 284 10.15 -9.02 -15.45
CA VAL A 284 9.20 -9.50 -14.44
C VAL A 284 9.94 -9.70 -13.13
N THR A 285 9.34 -9.26 -12.03
CA THR A 285 9.85 -9.53 -10.68
C THR A 285 8.78 -10.24 -9.86
N GLU A 286 9.16 -11.28 -9.12
CA GLU A 286 8.25 -12.05 -8.27
C GLU A 286 8.87 -12.18 -6.87
N SER A 287 8.10 -11.87 -5.83
CA SER A 287 8.48 -12.19 -4.45
C SER A 287 8.36 -13.70 -4.18
N GLU A 288 8.83 -14.17 -3.02
CA GLU A 288 8.60 -15.57 -2.63
C GLU A 288 7.10 -15.88 -2.49
N THR A 289 6.29 -14.92 -2.03
CA THR A 289 4.83 -15.05 -1.93
C THR A 289 4.20 -15.38 -3.28
N ASP A 290 4.69 -14.76 -4.34
CA ASP A 290 4.04 -14.80 -5.66
C ASP A 290 4.39 -16.06 -6.44
N VAL A 291 5.59 -16.60 -6.22
CA VAL A 291 6.14 -17.71 -7.00
C VAL A 291 5.19 -18.91 -7.09
N PRO A 292 4.58 -19.43 -6.01
CA PRO A 292 3.64 -20.54 -6.12
C PRO A 292 2.45 -20.24 -7.04
N TYR A 293 1.98 -19.00 -7.07
CA TYR A 293 0.91 -18.57 -7.95
C TYR A 293 1.41 -18.35 -9.38
N HIS A 294 2.54 -17.66 -9.58
CA HIS A 294 3.12 -17.38 -10.89
C HIS A 294 3.72 -18.63 -11.57
N PHE A 295 4.06 -19.68 -10.80
CA PHE A 295 4.75 -20.89 -11.26
C PHE A 295 4.25 -21.45 -12.61
N PRO A 296 2.92 -21.59 -12.85
CA PRO A 296 2.41 -22.10 -14.13
C PRO A 296 2.76 -21.22 -15.35
N ALA A 297 2.95 -19.91 -15.15
CA ALA A 297 3.28 -18.94 -16.18
C ALA A 297 4.79 -18.70 -16.35
N ARG A 298 5.65 -19.35 -15.55
CA ARG A 298 7.10 -19.26 -15.70
C ARG A 298 7.52 -19.57 -17.14
N GLN A 299 8.44 -18.75 -17.66
CA GLN A 299 9.02 -18.90 -18.98
C GLN A 299 10.54 -18.64 -18.94
N PRO A 300 11.32 -19.23 -19.88
CA PRO A 300 12.75 -18.97 -19.95
C PRO A 300 13.03 -17.52 -20.33
N ASP A 301 14.17 -17.02 -19.87
CA ASP A 301 14.71 -15.72 -20.29
C ASP A 301 14.96 -15.70 -21.81
N SER A 302 14.79 -14.53 -22.44
CA SER A 302 14.94 -14.34 -23.90
C SER A 302 15.58 -12.99 -24.24
N ALA A 303 15.79 -12.66 -25.51
CA ALA A 303 16.32 -11.33 -25.86
C ALA A 303 15.40 -10.15 -25.50
N ALA A 304 14.13 -10.40 -25.12
CA ALA A 304 13.14 -9.39 -24.77
C ALA A 304 12.47 -9.63 -23.40
N TYR A 305 12.77 -10.74 -22.71
CA TYR A 305 12.15 -11.11 -21.43
C TYR A 305 13.19 -11.50 -20.39
N ARG A 306 13.02 -10.99 -19.17
CA ARG A 306 13.71 -11.43 -17.95
C ARG A 306 12.70 -11.67 -16.85
N LEU A 307 12.95 -12.69 -16.03
CA LEU A 307 12.26 -12.90 -14.76
C LEU A 307 13.27 -12.91 -13.63
N TRP A 308 13.00 -12.21 -12.55
CA TRP A 308 13.77 -12.20 -11.31
C TRP A 308 12.87 -12.67 -10.18
N GLU A 309 13.33 -13.66 -9.41
CA GLU A 309 12.57 -14.21 -8.29
C GLU A 309 13.36 -13.99 -7.00
N MET A 310 12.68 -13.44 -5.99
CA MET A 310 13.29 -12.80 -4.83
C MET A 310 13.00 -13.63 -3.56
N PRO A 311 13.78 -14.68 -3.27
CA PRO A 311 13.55 -15.56 -2.11
C PRO A 311 13.66 -14.77 -0.81
N GLY A 312 12.84 -15.15 0.18
CA GLY A 312 12.81 -14.50 1.49
C GLY A 312 12.07 -13.16 1.54
N THR A 313 11.53 -12.67 0.42
CA THR A 313 10.68 -11.47 0.36
C THR A 313 9.20 -11.83 0.30
N SER A 314 8.31 -10.87 0.57
CA SER A 314 6.86 -11.05 0.41
C SER A 314 6.26 -10.07 -0.60
N HIS A 315 5.00 -10.30 -0.97
CA HIS A 315 4.25 -9.42 -1.88
C HIS A 315 4.08 -8.01 -1.27
N ALA A 316 3.75 -7.96 0.03
CA ALA A 316 3.78 -6.75 0.84
C ALA A 316 4.61 -7.01 2.11
N ASP A 317 5.59 -6.17 2.42
CA ASP A 317 6.55 -6.40 3.50
C ASP A 317 6.50 -5.28 4.57
N GLU A 318 7.38 -5.35 5.57
CA GLU A 318 7.50 -4.31 6.59
C GLU A 318 7.80 -2.93 5.96
N PHE A 319 8.52 -2.89 4.84
CA PHE A 319 8.87 -1.66 4.14
C PHE A 319 7.66 -1.00 3.45
N THR A 320 6.66 -1.78 3.02
CA THR A 320 5.38 -1.22 2.55
C THR A 320 4.43 -0.80 3.67
N GLY A 321 4.83 -0.93 4.93
CA GLY A 321 3.98 -0.65 6.09
C GLY A 321 2.93 -1.72 6.35
N ALA A 322 3.08 -2.93 5.80
CA ALA A 322 2.10 -4.00 5.93
C ALA A 322 1.93 -4.50 7.39
N ALA A 323 2.85 -4.15 8.29
CA ALA A 323 2.71 -4.37 9.73
C ALA A 323 1.44 -3.75 10.32
N ALA A 324 0.88 -2.70 9.70
CA ALA A 324 -0.35 -2.05 10.14
C ALA A 324 -1.64 -2.85 9.81
N LEU A 325 -1.55 -3.97 9.08
CA LEU A 325 -2.71 -4.79 8.68
C LEU A 325 -3.31 -5.63 9.82
N GLY A 326 -2.64 -5.73 10.98
CA GLY A 326 -3.12 -6.52 12.11
C GLY A 326 -3.03 -8.03 11.87
N CYS A 327 -1.93 -8.47 11.27
CA CYS A 327 -1.66 -9.89 11.04
C CYS A 327 -1.19 -10.60 12.32
N ASP A 328 -1.48 -11.90 12.42
CA ASP A 328 -1.21 -12.72 13.61
C ASP A 328 0.29 -12.91 13.86
N LYS A 329 1.08 -12.95 12.78
CA LYS A 329 2.54 -13.13 12.85
C LYS A 329 3.24 -11.86 12.37
N ARG A 330 4.48 -11.68 12.81
CA ARG A 330 5.34 -10.61 12.34
C ARG A 330 5.49 -10.71 10.82
N VAL A 331 5.18 -9.61 10.14
CA VAL A 331 5.30 -9.44 8.68
C VAL A 331 6.74 -9.70 8.22
N ASN A 332 6.89 -10.16 6.98
CA ASN A 332 8.20 -10.39 6.38
C ASN A 332 9.04 -9.09 6.36
N SER A 333 10.30 -9.23 6.76
CA SER A 333 11.30 -8.13 6.84
C SER A 333 12.42 -8.27 5.82
N GLY A 334 12.31 -9.24 4.91
CA GLY A 334 13.25 -9.45 3.82
C GLY A 334 13.18 -8.30 2.82
N PRO A 335 14.28 -7.59 2.54
CA PRO A 335 14.22 -6.33 1.82
C PRO A 335 14.05 -6.54 0.31
N GLN A 336 12.82 -6.39 -0.17
CA GLN A 336 12.54 -6.36 -1.60
C GLN A 336 13.08 -5.09 -2.28
N THR A 337 13.12 -3.97 -1.55
CA THR A 337 13.50 -2.64 -2.08
C THR A 337 14.84 -2.61 -2.83
N TYR A 338 15.87 -3.31 -2.36
CA TYR A 338 17.19 -3.27 -3.00
C TYR A 338 17.20 -4.00 -4.35
N LEU A 339 16.46 -5.11 -4.45
CA LEU A 339 16.30 -5.86 -5.70
C LEU A 339 15.48 -5.05 -6.71
N MET A 340 14.42 -4.38 -6.26
CA MET A 340 13.59 -3.52 -7.13
C MET A 340 14.35 -2.31 -7.68
N ARG A 341 15.21 -1.68 -6.87
CA ARG A 341 16.11 -0.61 -7.36
C ARG A 341 17.07 -1.12 -8.44
N ALA A 342 17.67 -2.30 -8.24
CA ALA A 342 18.55 -2.90 -9.23
C ALA A 342 17.80 -3.34 -10.51
N ALA A 343 16.58 -3.86 -10.37
CA ALA A 343 15.70 -4.21 -11.47
C ALA A 343 15.37 -2.98 -12.33
N LEU A 344 14.94 -1.87 -11.70
CA LEU A 344 14.66 -0.62 -12.39
C LEU A 344 15.89 -0.08 -13.13
N ARG A 345 17.06 -0.02 -12.46
CA ARG A 345 18.30 0.47 -13.09
C ARG A 345 18.69 -0.39 -14.30
N SER A 346 18.62 -1.71 -14.16
CA SER A 346 18.97 -2.65 -15.22
C SER A 346 18.00 -2.55 -16.40
N LEU A 347 16.70 -2.47 -16.14
CA LEU A 347 15.69 -2.28 -17.18
C LEU A 347 15.86 -0.92 -17.89
N SER A 348 16.09 0.16 -17.15
CA SER A 348 16.31 1.49 -17.72
C SER A 348 17.56 1.52 -18.62
N GLY A 349 18.63 0.85 -18.21
CA GLY A 349 19.82 0.64 -19.04
C GLY A 349 19.52 -0.19 -20.30
N TRP A 350 18.77 -1.29 -20.16
CA TRP A 350 18.41 -2.16 -21.27
C TRP A 350 17.58 -1.43 -22.33
N VAL A 351 16.58 -0.65 -21.91
CA VAL A 351 15.80 0.24 -22.78
C VAL A 351 16.69 1.32 -23.43
N ALA A 352 17.82 1.69 -22.80
CA ALA A 352 18.83 2.59 -23.37
C ALA A 352 19.76 1.92 -24.41
N GLY A 353 19.65 0.60 -24.62
CA GLY A 353 20.58 -0.18 -25.43
C GLY A 353 21.81 -0.72 -24.68
N ALA A 354 21.83 -0.65 -23.34
CA ALA A 354 22.82 -1.40 -22.56
C ALA A 354 22.51 -2.91 -22.58
N ALA A 355 23.40 -3.71 -21.98
CA ALA A 355 23.14 -5.14 -21.82
C ALA A 355 21.82 -5.39 -21.09
N ALA A 356 21.11 -6.45 -21.49
CA ALA A 356 19.91 -6.90 -20.80
C ALA A 356 20.23 -7.20 -19.32
N PRO A 357 19.25 -7.06 -18.40
CA PRO A 357 19.42 -7.46 -17.02
C PRO A 357 19.98 -8.90 -16.96
N PRO A 358 20.87 -9.21 -16.00
CA PRO A 358 21.41 -10.55 -15.86
C PRO A 358 20.32 -11.60 -15.74
N SER A 359 20.57 -12.77 -16.32
CA SER A 359 19.74 -13.96 -16.09
C SER A 359 20.01 -14.45 -14.67
N MET A 360 18.95 -14.70 -13.91
CA MET A 360 19.03 -15.00 -12.48
C MET A 360 18.47 -16.40 -12.19
N PRO A 361 19.04 -17.13 -11.20
CA PRO A 361 18.46 -18.39 -10.75
C PRO A 361 17.00 -18.22 -10.34
N ARG A 362 16.21 -19.28 -10.53
CA ARG A 362 14.80 -19.35 -10.08
C ARG A 362 14.74 -19.88 -8.65
N ILE A 363 13.74 -19.45 -7.89
CA ILE A 363 13.38 -20.08 -6.62
C ILE A 363 13.07 -21.55 -6.92
N THR A 364 13.72 -22.43 -6.16
CA THR A 364 13.58 -23.87 -6.30
C THR A 364 12.20 -24.26 -5.82
N THR A 365 11.46 -24.96 -6.68
CA THR A 365 10.10 -25.42 -6.39
C THR A 365 10.00 -26.93 -6.60
N ASP A 366 9.07 -27.56 -5.90
CA ASP A 366 8.64 -28.91 -6.21
C ASP A 366 7.80 -28.95 -7.50
N ALA A 367 7.30 -30.14 -7.85
CA ALA A 367 6.51 -30.36 -9.06
C ALA A 367 5.15 -29.62 -9.05
N ALA A 368 4.65 -29.23 -7.87
CA ALA A 368 3.40 -28.49 -7.69
C ALA A 368 3.61 -26.97 -7.57
N GLY A 369 4.86 -26.49 -7.64
CA GLY A 369 5.20 -25.07 -7.45
C GLY A 369 5.41 -24.66 -5.99
N GLY A 370 5.41 -25.62 -5.05
CA GLY A 370 5.72 -25.38 -3.65
C GLY A 370 7.19 -25.01 -3.47
N VAL A 371 7.48 -23.96 -2.70
CA VAL A 371 8.84 -23.48 -2.46
C VAL A 371 9.65 -24.49 -1.63
N VAL A 372 10.81 -24.90 -2.14
CA VAL A 372 11.74 -25.79 -1.43
C VAL A 372 12.63 -24.95 -0.51
N ARG A 373 12.76 -25.39 0.75
CA ARG A 373 13.42 -24.65 1.82
C ARG A 373 14.69 -25.34 2.31
N ASP A 374 15.64 -24.55 2.81
CA ASP A 374 16.85 -25.02 3.49
C ASP A 374 16.60 -25.41 4.95
N GLN A 375 17.64 -25.83 5.68
CA GLN A 375 17.56 -26.20 7.09
C GLN A 375 17.12 -25.06 8.03
N HIS A 376 17.08 -23.82 7.53
CA HIS A 376 16.68 -22.64 8.27
C HIS A 376 15.26 -22.16 7.89
N GLY A 377 14.58 -22.88 6.99
CA GLY A 377 13.24 -22.53 6.52
C GLY A 377 13.25 -21.48 5.40
N ASN A 378 14.41 -21.06 4.92
CA ASN A 378 14.53 -20.05 3.86
C ASN A 378 14.50 -20.72 2.49
N ALA A 379 13.92 -20.07 1.49
CA ALA A 379 13.80 -20.62 0.14
C ALA A 379 15.15 -20.87 -0.53
N LEU A 380 15.30 -22.02 -1.20
CA LEU A 380 16.45 -22.37 -2.03
C LEU A 380 16.35 -21.76 -3.43
N GLY A 381 17.50 -21.51 -4.06
CA GLY A 381 17.57 -20.89 -5.39
C GLY A 381 17.17 -19.41 -5.34
N GLY A 382 16.76 -18.87 -6.49
CA GLY A 382 16.40 -17.46 -6.63
C GLY A 382 17.61 -16.53 -6.54
N ILE A 383 17.32 -15.22 -6.46
CA ILE A 383 18.32 -14.20 -6.15
C ILE A 383 18.52 -14.17 -4.64
N ARG A 384 19.39 -15.03 -4.11
CA ARG A 384 19.66 -15.03 -2.66
C ARG A 384 20.36 -13.72 -2.25
N ILE A 385 19.79 -13.13 -1.20
CA ILE A 385 20.26 -11.91 -0.54
C ILE A 385 21.03 -12.27 0.74
N PRO A 386 21.87 -11.37 1.29
CA PRO A 386 22.67 -11.66 2.49
C PRO A 386 21.83 -12.11 3.69
N GLN A 387 20.58 -11.66 3.82
CA GLN A 387 19.64 -12.10 4.86
C GLN A 387 19.31 -13.61 4.78
N LEU A 388 19.51 -14.23 3.62
CA LEU A 388 19.27 -15.66 3.40
C LEU A 388 20.57 -16.47 3.42
N ASP A 389 21.66 -15.90 2.93
CA ASP A 389 22.98 -16.56 2.91
C ASP A 389 23.67 -16.52 4.29
N VAL A 390 23.41 -15.48 5.07
CA VAL A 390 23.92 -15.27 6.43
C VAL A 390 22.72 -14.98 7.36
N PRO A 391 21.80 -15.95 7.54
CA PRO A 391 20.50 -15.68 8.14
C PRO A 391 20.56 -15.53 9.66
N ILE A 392 19.80 -14.56 10.17
CA ILE A 392 19.50 -14.39 11.61
C ILE A 392 18.02 -14.65 11.92
N ALA A 393 17.22 -14.95 10.88
CA ALA A 393 15.80 -15.22 10.97
C ALA A 393 15.40 -16.20 9.85
N THR A 394 14.27 -16.86 10.05
CA THR A 394 13.52 -17.47 8.94
C THR A 394 12.68 -16.36 8.30
N LEU A 395 12.86 -16.16 7.01
CA LEU A 395 12.08 -15.23 6.18
C LEU A 395 11.31 -16.06 5.16
N THR A 396 9.99 -15.98 5.19
CA THR A 396 9.13 -16.67 4.23
C THR A 396 8.14 -15.72 3.57
N GLY A 397 7.76 -16.03 2.33
CA GLY A 397 6.69 -15.33 1.62
C GLY A 397 5.28 -15.82 1.98
N ASP A 398 5.15 -16.83 2.83
CA ASP A 398 3.89 -17.50 3.14
C ASP A 398 3.55 -17.54 4.64
N GLY A 399 2.38 -18.08 4.96
CA GLY A 399 2.08 -18.58 6.30
C GLY A 399 1.57 -17.55 7.32
N ASN A 400 1.25 -16.32 6.91
CA ASN A 400 0.64 -15.33 7.78
C ASN A 400 -0.89 -15.28 7.62
N THR A 401 -1.58 -14.99 8.71
CA THR A 401 -3.05 -14.99 8.86
C THR A 401 -3.46 -13.77 9.69
N GLY A 402 -4.75 -13.57 9.94
CA GLY A 402 -5.24 -12.57 10.88
C GLY A 402 -6.51 -11.89 10.43
N ALA A 403 -6.88 -10.81 11.12
CA ALA A 403 -8.09 -10.04 10.83
C ALA A 403 -7.98 -9.18 9.56
N GLY A 404 -6.76 -8.86 9.12
CA GLY A 404 -6.51 -8.13 7.88
C GLY A 404 -6.68 -9.01 6.64
N GLU A 405 -7.46 -8.54 5.66
CA GLU A 405 -7.80 -9.28 4.43
C GLU A 405 -6.56 -9.68 3.60
N PHE A 406 -5.47 -8.90 3.67
CA PHE A 406 -4.24 -9.13 2.91
C PHE A 406 -3.14 -9.84 3.69
N CYS A 407 -3.39 -10.36 4.90
CA CYS A 407 -2.33 -10.96 5.70
C CYS A 407 -1.64 -12.14 5.01
N PHE A 408 -2.36 -12.91 4.18
CA PHE A 408 -1.78 -14.02 3.42
C PHE A 408 -0.69 -13.58 2.42
N LEU A 409 -0.62 -12.29 2.06
CA LEU A 409 0.38 -11.72 1.15
C LEU A 409 1.64 -11.20 1.86
N THR A 410 1.64 -11.21 3.20
CA THR A 410 2.68 -10.50 3.97
C THR A 410 3.88 -11.34 4.34
N GLY A 411 3.82 -12.64 4.10
CA GLY A 411 4.83 -13.58 4.58
C GLY A 411 5.08 -13.48 6.10
N THR A 412 6.17 -14.08 6.57
CA THR A 412 6.52 -14.05 7.99
C THR A 412 8.00 -13.82 8.24
N THR A 413 8.29 -13.17 9.37
CA THR A 413 9.62 -13.12 9.97
C THR A 413 9.64 -13.87 11.29
N VAL A 414 10.51 -14.87 11.41
CA VAL A 414 10.76 -15.58 12.68
C VAL A 414 12.24 -15.45 13.07
N PRO A 415 12.59 -14.53 13.99
CA PRO A 415 13.97 -14.38 14.45
C PRO A 415 14.52 -15.67 15.06
N PHE A 416 15.81 -15.96 14.83
CA PHE A 416 16.46 -17.07 15.51
C PHE A 416 16.70 -16.76 16.98
N PRO A 417 16.58 -17.76 17.88
CA PRO A 417 16.95 -17.58 19.27
C PRO A 417 18.45 -17.35 19.40
N ALA A 418 18.88 -16.60 20.43
CA ALA A 418 20.29 -16.27 20.68
C ALA A 418 21.21 -17.50 20.67
N ALA A 419 20.79 -18.61 21.29
CA ALA A 419 21.56 -19.85 21.32
C ALA A 419 21.83 -20.45 19.92
N LYS A 420 20.92 -20.23 18.95
CA LYS A 420 21.14 -20.64 17.56
C LYS A 420 22.12 -19.69 16.86
N LEU A 421 22.03 -18.38 17.12
CA LEU A 421 22.97 -17.39 16.60
C LEU A 421 24.41 -17.66 17.11
N ASP A 422 24.56 -17.94 18.41
CA ASP A 422 25.85 -18.30 19.03
C ASP A 422 26.45 -19.58 18.44
N ALA A 423 25.62 -20.52 18.01
CA ALA A 423 26.07 -21.75 17.36
C ALA A 423 26.42 -21.55 15.88
N MET A 424 25.83 -20.55 15.22
CA MET A 424 26.03 -20.27 13.79
C MET A 424 27.18 -19.30 13.53
N TYR A 425 27.38 -18.32 14.42
CA TYR A 425 28.35 -17.24 14.24
C TYR A 425 29.31 -17.20 15.42
N ALA A 426 30.62 -17.13 15.13
CA ALA A 426 31.64 -17.07 16.16
C ALA A 426 31.54 -15.80 17.01
N ASP A 427 31.32 -14.66 16.34
CA ASP A 427 31.10 -13.34 16.93
C ASP A 427 30.40 -12.42 15.93
N HIS A 428 29.97 -11.26 16.43
CA HIS A 428 29.30 -10.22 15.64
C HIS A 428 30.15 -9.72 14.46
N ALA A 429 31.46 -9.50 14.67
CA ALA A 429 32.33 -9.00 13.61
C ALA A 429 32.45 -9.98 12.44
N SER A 430 32.51 -11.28 12.74
CA SER A 430 32.52 -12.36 11.75
C SER A 430 31.19 -12.46 11.00
N TYR A 431 30.07 -12.22 11.68
CA TYR A 431 28.76 -12.12 11.03
C TYR A 431 28.71 -10.95 10.04
N VAL A 432 29.08 -9.74 10.47
CA VAL A 432 29.10 -8.55 9.61
C VAL A 432 29.98 -8.77 8.38
N ALA A 433 31.20 -9.28 8.57
CA ALA A 433 32.10 -9.56 7.45
C ALA A 433 31.52 -10.59 6.46
N ALA A 434 30.84 -11.63 6.96
CA ALA A 434 30.19 -12.62 6.11
C ALA A 434 28.99 -12.03 5.37
N PHE A 435 28.20 -11.17 6.03
CA PHE A 435 27.05 -10.49 5.46
C PHE A 435 27.48 -9.52 4.36
N ASP A 436 28.49 -8.68 4.60
CA ASP A 436 29.05 -7.76 3.61
C ASP A 436 29.57 -8.51 2.39
N ALA A 437 30.29 -9.62 2.60
CA ALA A 437 30.75 -10.46 1.51
C ALA A 437 29.59 -11.06 0.71
N ALA A 438 28.47 -11.41 1.35
CA ALA A 438 27.27 -11.87 0.67
C ALA A 438 26.57 -10.74 -0.11
N ALA A 439 26.42 -9.56 0.49
CA ALA A 439 25.88 -8.37 -0.15
C ALA A 439 26.70 -7.98 -1.40
N GLN A 440 28.03 -8.03 -1.30
CA GLN A 440 28.92 -7.78 -2.43
C GLN A 440 28.73 -8.81 -3.55
N ARG A 441 28.59 -10.11 -3.24
CA ARG A 441 28.29 -11.13 -4.26
C ARG A 441 26.98 -10.86 -4.99
N THR A 442 25.93 -10.46 -4.27
CA THR A 442 24.64 -10.07 -4.87
C THR A 442 24.79 -8.83 -5.75
N ALA A 443 25.61 -7.86 -5.35
CA ALA A 443 25.92 -6.67 -6.17
C ALA A 443 26.73 -7.01 -7.42
N ASP A 444 27.75 -7.87 -7.30
CA ASP A 444 28.58 -8.33 -8.42
C ASP A 444 27.77 -9.12 -9.45
N ALA A 445 26.73 -9.84 -8.99
CA ALA A 445 25.76 -10.49 -9.86
C ALA A 445 24.79 -9.51 -10.57
N GLY A 446 24.81 -8.22 -10.20
CA GLY A 446 23.94 -7.18 -10.73
C GLY A 446 22.54 -7.13 -10.09
N ALA A 447 22.32 -7.88 -9.01
CA ALA A 447 21.05 -7.90 -8.28
C ALA A 447 20.94 -6.85 -7.18
N PHE A 448 22.07 -6.33 -6.69
CA PHE A 448 22.12 -5.13 -5.84
C PHE A 448 22.91 -4.01 -6.52
N LEU A 449 22.64 -2.79 -6.08
CA LEU A 449 23.41 -1.63 -6.50
C LEU A 449 24.54 -1.38 -5.51
N ALA A 450 25.74 -1.06 -6.02
CA ALA A 450 26.87 -0.68 -5.16
C ALA A 450 26.53 0.49 -4.21
N ASP A 451 25.66 1.39 -4.67
CA ASP A 451 25.17 2.53 -3.90
C ASP A 451 24.35 2.13 -2.65
N ASP A 452 23.87 0.87 -2.57
CA ASP A 452 23.05 0.36 -1.47
C ASP A 452 23.87 -0.46 -0.44
N LEU A 453 25.14 -0.79 -0.74
CA LEU A 453 26.00 -1.62 0.12
C LEU A 453 26.25 -1.01 1.50
N ALA A 454 26.36 0.32 1.59
CA ALA A 454 26.54 1.00 2.88
C ALA A 454 25.31 0.86 3.80
N ALA A 455 24.10 0.85 3.23
CA ALA A 455 22.87 0.65 3.99
C ALA A 455 22.73 -0.81 4.46
N LEU A 456 23.12 -1.76 3.61
CA LEU A 456 23.19 -3.18 3.96
C LEU A 456 24.24 -3.46 5.03
N HIS A 457 25.40 -2.80 4.99
CA HIS A 457 26.40 -2.88 6.05
C HIS A 457 25.86 -2.35 7.38
N ALA A 458 25.18 -1.19 7.36
CA ALA A 458 24.56 -0.64 8.56
C ALA A 458 23.45 -1.54 9.14
N GLU A 459 22.72 -2.26 8.29
CA GLU A 459 21.78 -3.32 8.73
C GLU A 459 22.51 -4.45 9.45
N ALA A 460 23.63 -4.92 8.88
CA ALA A 460 24.44 -5.99 9.48
C ALA A 460 25.05 -5.56 10.82
N ASP A 461 25.61 -4.35 10.91
CA ASP A 461 26.18 -3.79 12.13
C ASP A 461 25.14 -3.65 13.26
N ALA A 462 23.87 -3.41 12.89
CA ALA A 462 22.78 -3.32 13.85
C ALA A 462 22.18 -4.69 14.25
N ALA A 463 22.65 -5.78 13.64
CA ALA A 463 22.05 -7.10 13.85
C ALA A 463 22.28 -7.63 15.28
N PRO A 464 21.30 -8.32 15.87
CA PRO A 464 21.37 -8.85 17.23
C PRO A 464 22.20 -10.16 17.32
N VAL A 465 23.36 -10.21 16.67
CA VAL A 465 24.32 -11.33 16.78
C VAL A 465 25.25 -11.05 17.96
N PRO A 466 25.35 -11.97 18.96
CA PRO A 466 26.18 -11.75 20.13
C PRO A 466 27.68 -11.60 19.80
N PRO A 467 28.46 -10.85 20.61
CA PRO A 467 29.88 -10.59 20.36
C PRO A 467 30.82 -11.81 20.55
N GLY A 468 30.29 -13.03 20.66
CA GLY A 468 31.05 -14.26 20.89
C GLY A 468 31.34 -14.54 22.37
N THR A 469 31.44 -15.83 22.73
CA THR A 469 31.70 -16.25 24.12
C THR A 469 33.19 -16.48 24.38
N SER A 470 33.82 -15.63 25.20
CA SER A 470 34.88 -16.10 26.09
C SER A 470 34.21 -16.71 27.32
N ALA A 471 34.39 -18.01 27.55
CA ALA A 471 33.78 -18.72 28.68
C ALA A 471 34.08 -18.05 30.02
N GLY A 472 33.03 -17.48 30.63
CA GLY A 472 33.05 -16.90 31.96
C GLY A 472 31.75 -16.13 32.16
N GLY A 473 30.83 -16.68 32.96
CA GLY A 473 29.47 -16.16 33.08
C GLY A 473 29.44 -14.66 33.33
N SER A 474 28.88 -13.92 32.38
CA SER A 474 28.58 -12.50 32.52
C SER A 474 27.19 -12.24 31.97
N GLN A 475 26.28 -11.77 32.82
CA GLN A 475 25.02 -11.20 32.38
C GLN A 475 25.30 -9.82 31.77
N SER A 476 24.86 -9.63 30.54
CA SER A 476 24.82 -8.32 29.87
C SER A 476 23.37 -7.84 29.92
N THR A 477 23.15 -6.71 30.58
CA THR A 477 21.89 -5.97 30.54
C THR A 477 21.99 -4.92 29.45
N PHE A 478 20.97 -4.88 28.58
CA PHE A 478 20.79 -3.83 27.58
C PHE A 478 19.58 -2.97 27.99
N ASP A 479 19.69 -1.66 27.83
CA ASP A 479 18.55 -0.76 28.00
C ASP A 479 17.70 -0.82 26.74
N VAL A 480 16.58 -1.55 26.80
CA VAL A 480 15.54 -1.53 25.76
C VAL A 480 14.62 -0.34 26.04
N GLN A 481 14.62 0.65 25.15
CA GLN A 481 13.77 1.83 25.28
C GLN A 481 12.60 1.74 24.30
N ALA A 482 11.39 1.97 24.80
CA ALA A 482 10.19 2.17 23.99
C ALA A 482 9.52 3.46 24.46
N GLU A 483 9.15 4.31 23.51
CA GLU A 483 8.40 5.53 23.79
C GLU A 483 6.91 5.27 23.57
N VAL A 484 6.11 5.50 24.62
CA VAL A 484 4.64 5.41 24.56
C VAL A 484 4.08 6.82 24.53
N GLN A 485 3.47 7.20 23.42
CA GLN A 485 2.86 8.53 23.25
C GLN A 485 1.46 8.58 23.89
N PRO A 486 1.08 9.68 24.56
CA PRO A 486 -0.25 9.82 25.14
C PRO A 486 -1.31 10.10 24.05
N GLY A 487 -2.49 9.50 24.20
CA GLY A 487 -3.68 9.86 23.44
C GLY A 487 -4.44 11.05 24.06
N SER A 488 -5.65 11.33 23.57
CA SER A 488 -6.50 12.45 24.04
C SER A 488 -7.47 12.06 25.16
N LEU A 489 -7.90 13.05 25.95
CA LEU A 489 -9.14 13.00 26.72
C LEU A 489 -10.27 13.61 25.89
N SER A 490 -11.36 12.86 25.67
CA SER A 490 -12.48 13.32 24.84
C SER A 490 -13.84 12.86 25.35
N MET A 491 -14.90 13.58 24.98
CA MET A 491 -16.29 13.15 25.15
C MET A 491 -17.08 13.23 23.85
N SER A 492 -18.06 12.34 23.68
CA SER A 492 -19.05 12.37 22.60
C SER A 492 -20.44 11.99 23.10
N GLN A 493 -21.50 12.43 22.41
CA GLN A 493 -22.89 12.14 22.76
C GLN A 493 -23.70 11.87 21.49
N GLN A 494 -24.62 10.90 21.53
CA GLN A 494 -25.55 10.62 20.44
C GLN A 494 -26.75 11.58 20.52
N ALA A 495 -26.88 12.48 19.53
CA ALA A 495 -27.97 13.46 19.35
C ALA A 495 -28.14 14.53 20.46
N SER A 496 -28.59 15.73 20.06
CA SER A 496 -28.80 16.87 20.95
C SER A 496 -30.23 16.93 21.50
N GLY A 497 -30.39 16.93 22.82
CA GLY A 497 -31.66 17.25 23.50
C GLY A 497 -32.02 16.30 24.64
N VAL A 498 -32.62 16.84 25.71
CA VAL A 498 -33.18 16.09 26.84
C VAL A 498 -34.67 16.36 26.90
N GLU A 499 -35.48 15.33 26.67
CA GLU A 499 -36.94 15.46 26.71
C GLU A 499 -37.48 14.97 28.07
N LEU A 500 -38.36 15.76 28.67
CA LEU A 500 -39.04 15.41 29.91
C LEU A 500 -40.50 15.05 29.60
N ALA A 501 -41.03 14.07 30.32
CA ALA A 501 -42.43 13.70 30.24
C ALA A 501 -43.34 14.90 30.58
N PRO A 502 -44.42 15.15 29.81
CA PRO A 502 -45.31 16.28 30.04
C PRO A 502 -46.08 16.12 31.36
N VAL A 503 -46.42 17.24 31.99
CA VAL A 503 -47.24 17.31 33.22
C VAL A 503 -48.43 18.24 33.02
N THR A 504 -49.54 17.99 33.72
CA THR A 504 -50.78 18.77 33.60
C THR A 504 -51.03 19.54 34.89
N ILE A 505 -51.05 20.87 34.85
CA ILE A 505 -51.26 21.72 36.03
C ILE A 505 -52.58 21.34 36.75
N ASN A 506 -52.48 20.94 38.02
CA ASN A 506 -53.60 20.44 38.83
C ASN A 506 -53.66 21.09 40.23
N GLY A 507 -52.98 22.22 40.43
CA GLY A 507 -52.91 22.92 41.71
C GLY A 507 -51.99 22.27 42.74
N ARG A 508 -51.15 21.29 42.34
CA ARG A 508 -50.11 20.68 43.17
C ARG A 508 -48.78 20.63 42.42
N THR A 509 -47.68 20.61 43.17
CA THR A 509 -46.33 20.43 42.61
C THR A 509 -46.22 19.08 41.90
N GLN A 510 -45.61 19.07 40.72
CA GLN A 510 -45.46 17.89 39.86
C GLN A 510 -43.99 17.64 39.49
N GLN A 511 -43.70 16.45 38.97
CA GLN A 511 -42.37 16.06 38.52
C GLN A 511 -42.40 15.67 37.05
N ALA A 512 -41.71 16.44 36.20
CA ALA A 512 -41.47 16.06 34.82
C ALA A 512 -40.14 15.30 34.76
N THR A 513 -40.17 14.03 34.36
CA THR A 513 -38.99 13.13 34.42
C THR A 513 -38.50 12.75 33.03
N GLY A 514 -37.21 12.48 32.91
CA GLY A 514 -36.57 12.08 31.66
C GLY A 514 -35.18 11.48 31.89
N ARG A 515 -34.37 11.41 30.83
CA ARG A 515 -32.97 10.99 30.87
C ARG A 515 -32.11 11.84 29.95
N ILE A 516 -30.87 12.08 30.34
CA ILE A 516 -29.88 12.61 29.40
C ILE A 516 -29.44 11.52 28.43
N ASN A 517 -29.04 11.90 27.22
CA ASN A 517 -28.39 10.96 26.29
C ASN A 517 -27.03 10.56 26.86
N THR A 518 -26.67 9.29 26.70
CA THR A 518 -25.40 8.75 27.19
C THR A 518 -24.23 9.54 26.63
N VAL A 519 -23.33 9.97 27.51
CA VAL A 519 -22.07 10.63 27.15
C VAL A 519 -20.96 9.60 27.22
N ALA A 520 -20.36 9.30 26.08
CA ALA A 520 -19.15 8.47 26.03
C ALA A 520 -17.94 9.33 26.37
N VAL A 521 -17.13 8.89 27.33
CA VAL A 521 -15.85 9.52 27.69
C VAL A 521 -14.73 8.55 27.36
N ALA A 522 -13.69 9.02 26.67
CA ALA A 522 -12.48 8.27 26.40
C ALA A 522 -11.27 9.00 26.99
N ASP A 523 -10.58 8.36 27.94
CA ASP A 523 -9.30 8.84 28.48
C ASP A 523 -8.17 7.93 27.97
N LEU A 524 -7.43 8.44 26.98
CA LEU A 524 -6.31 7.72 26.35
C LEU A 524 -4.95 8.31 26.72
N ARG A 525 -4.88 9.20 27.71
CA ARG A 525 -3.67 9.95 28.06
C ARG A 525 -2.59 9.08 28.72
N GLY A 526 -2.95 7.93 29.29
CA GLY A 526 -1.99 6.97 29.85
C GLY A 526 -1.17 7.50 31.05
N GLY A 527 -1.72 8.45 31.82
CA GLY A 527 -1.05 9.11 32.95
C GLY A 527 -1.52 8.61 34.32
N THR A 528 -1.49 9.47 35.35
CA THR A 528 -2.16 9.22 36.65
C THR A 528 -3.36 10.12 36.88
N LEU A 529 -3.48 11.19 36.08
CA LEU A 529 -4.50 12.21 36.24
C LEU A 529 -5.91 11.63 36.05
N GLY A 530 -6.82 12.06 36.92
CA GLY A 530 -8.24 11.82 36.78
C GLY A 530 -8.88 12.73 35.72
N TRP A 531 -10.20 12.61 35.61
CA TRP A 531 -11.04 13.55 34.87
C TRP A 531 -12.40 13.68 35.56
N SER A 532 -13.08 14.79 35.30
CA SER A 532 -14.43 15.03 35.79
C SER A 532 -15.33 15.57 34.71
N LEU A 533 -16.50 14.95 34.55
CA LEU A 533 -17.58 15.40 33.71
C LEU A 533 -18.65 16.03 34.61
N THR A 534 -18.87 17.33 34.43
CA THR A 534 -19.86 18.11 35.20
C THR A 534 -20.94 18.65 34.30
N GLY A 535 -22.10 18.98 34.88
CA GLY A 535 -23.23 19.57 34.15
C GLY A 535 -23.82 20.76 34.89
N ARG A 536 -24.22 21.78 34.11
CA ARG A 536 -24.86 22.99 34.62
C ARG A 536 -26.07 23.36 33.77
N THR A 537 -27.20 23.65 34.42
CA THR A 537 -28.44 24.02 33.72
C THR A 537 -28.79 25.49 33.96
N THR A 538 -29.32 26.17 32.93
CA THR A 538 -29.96 27.49 33.06
C THR A 538 -31.39 27.37 33.61
N ASP A 539 -32.02 28.51 33.94
CA ASP A 539 -33.45 28.51 34.23
C ASP A 539 -34.27 28.02 33.03
N PHE A 540 -35.41 27.41 33.33
CA PHE A 540 -36.36 26.95 32.33
C PHE A 540 -37.31 28.10 31.99
N VAL A 541 -37.28 28.55 30.74
CA VAL A 541 -38.10 29.68 30.27
C VAL A 541 -39.15 29.17 29.30
N SER A 542 -40.40 29.56 29.54
CA SER A 542 -41.54 29.28 28.68
C SER A 542 -41.63 30.26 27.51
N ASP A 543 -42.14 29.80 26.39
CA ASP A 543 -42.62 30.65 25.29
C ASP A 543 -43.72 31.63 25.73
N THR A 544 -44.43 31.34 26.81
CA THR A 544 -45.45 32.19 27.44
C THR A 544 -44.94 33.12 28.55
N GLY A 545 -43.62 33.19 28.76
CA GLY A 545 -42.98 34.11 29.72
C GLY A 545 -42.89 33.61 31.18
N GLY A 546 -43.28 32.37 31.45
CA GLY A 546 -43.07 31.72 32.75
C GLY A 546 -41.63 31.27 32.96
N VAL A 547 -41.17 31.23 34.22
CA VAL A 547 -39.83 30.79 34.59
C VAL A 547 -39.90 29.73 35.69
N ILE A 548 -39.23 28.60 35.50
CA ILE A 548 -38.96 27.61 36.56
C ILE A 548 -37.46 27.69 36.88
N PRO A 549 -37.07 28.00 38.13
CA PRO A 549 -35.66 28.11 38.50
C PRO A 549 -34.89 26.81 38.27
N ALA A 550 -33.66 26.91 37.77
CA ALA A 550 -32.77 25.78 37.50
C ALA A 550 -32.53 24.90 38.74
N ALA A 551 -32.62 25.48 39.94
CA ALA A 551 -32.49 24.76 41.21
C ALA A 551 -33.55 23.66 41.41
N LYS A 552 -34.66 23.71 40.66
CA LYS A 552 -35.72 22.70 40.63
C LYS A 552 -35.42 21.53 39.68
N PHE A 553 -34.36 21.62 38.89
CA PHE A 553 -33.88 20.55 38.02
C PHE A 553 -32.80 19.74 38.72
N THR A 554 -33.11 18.48 38.92
CA THR A 554 -32.25 17.51 39.61
C THR A 554 -31.92 16.36 38.68
N TRP A 555 -30.80 15.71 38.96
CA TRP A 555 -30.42 14.47 38.29
C TRP A 555 -29.96 13.40 39.27
N THR A 556 -29.99 12.16 38.81
CA THR A 556 -29.44 10.98 39.49
C THR A 556 -28.45 10.35 38.54
N PRO A 557 -27.15 10.63 38.70
CA PRO A 557 -26.10 10.12 37.83
C PRO A 557 -25.88 8.60 37.93
N SER A 558 -25.43 8.00 36.84
CA SER A 558 -24.82 6.68 36.79
C SER A 558 -23.62 6.71 35.85
N CYS A 559 -22.57 5.97 36.18
CA CYS A 559 -21.38 5.91 35.35
C CYS A 559 -20.82 4.49 35.32
N THR A 560 -20.46 4.03 34.13
CA THR A 560 -20.02 2.66 33.89
C THR A 560 -18.80 2.64 33.00
N VAL A 561 -17.96 1.63 33.20
CA VAL A 561 -16.85 1.30 32.32
C VAL A 561 -17.41 0.48 31.15
N THR A 562 -17.12 0.88 29.91
CA THR A 562 -17.70 0.26 28.71
C THR A 562 -16.75 -0.66 27.96
N PHE A 563 -15.46 -0.63 28.31
CA PHE A 563 -14.46 -1.49 27.70
C PHE A 563 -13.72 -2.34 28.77
N PRO A 564 -13.68 -3.68 28.64
CA PRO A 564 -13.15 -4.58 29.68
C PRO A 564 -11.72 -4.30 30.12
N ASP A 565 -10.87 -3.83 29.20
CA ASP A 565 -9.45 -3.56 29.48
C ASP A 565 -9.19 -2.16 30.05
N SER A 566 -10.24 -1.38 30.34
CA SER A 566 -10.08 -0.06 30.95
C SER A 566 -9.49 -0.19 32.36
N PRO A 567 -8.29 0.36 32.61
CA PRO A 567 -7.61 0.20 33.89
C PRO A 567 -8.25 0.99 35.04
N SER A 568 -9.05 2.02 34.71
CA SER A 568 -9.62 2.92 35.70
C SER A 568 -11.07 2.59 36.06
N ILE A 569 -11.42 2.89 37.31
CA ILE A 569 -12.80 2.84 37.80
C ILE A 569 -13.48 4.21 37.64
N ALA A 570 -14.74 4.19 37.24
CA ALA A 570 -15.58 5.37 37.17
C ALA A 570 -16.49 5.49 38.41
N VAL A 571 -16.66 6.72 38.89
CA VAL A 571 -17.51 7.05 40.04
C VAL A 571 -18.58 8.05 39.60
N ALA A 572 -19.84 7.66 39.76
CA ALA A 572 -20.98 8.54 39.51
C ALA A 572 -21.05 9.67 40.55
N GLY A 573 -21.57 10.82 40.14
CA GLY A 573 -21.90 11.91 41.06
C GLY A 573 -23.09 11.59 41.96
N SER A 574 -23.36 12.48 42.93
CA SER A 574 -24.49 12.33 43.84
C SER A 574 -25.79 12.86 43.24
N PRO A 575 -26.95 12.27 43.57
CA PRO A 575 -28.24 12.82 43.20
C PRO A 575 -28.45 14.23 43.77
N GLY A 576 -28.96 15.16 42.97
CA GLY A 576 -29.19 16.53 43.44
C GLY A 576 -29.37 17.57 42.33
N PRO A 577 -29.46 18.86 42.71
CA PRO A 577 -29.65 19.98 41.77
C PRO A 577 -28.46 20.19 40.84
N VAL A 578 -28.72 20.53 39.58
CA VAL A 578 -27.68 20.70 38.53
C VAL A 578 -27.28 22.17 38.33
N ALA A 579 -28.04 23.12 38.85
CA ALA A 579 -27.90 24.56 38.58
C ALA A 579 -26.51 25.17 38.84
N ALA A 580 -25.73 24.58 39.75
CA ALA A 580 -24.45 25.12 40.21
C ALA A 580 -23.22 24.39 39.64
N GLY A 581 -23.37 23.48 38.68
CA GLY A 581 -22.27 22.65 38.19
C GLY A 581 -22.12 21.38 39.02
N ALA A 582 -23.05 20.44 38.83
CA ALA A 582 -23.04 19.16 39.54
C ALA A 582 -22.13 18.16 38.83
N LEU A 583 -21.57 17.21 39.59
CA LEU A 583 -20.80 16.11 39.03
C LEU A 583 -21.73 15.07 38.39
N LEU A 584 -21.45 14.69 37.15
CA LEU A 584 -22.12 13.59 36.47
C LEU A 584 -21.32 12.30 36.65
N CYS A 585 -20.08 12.31 36.20
CA CYS A 585 -19.16 11.20 36.35
C CYS A 585 -17.74 11.72 36.54
N ARG A 586 -16.92 10.99 37.29
CA ARG A 586 -15.48 11.21 37.31
C ARG A 586 -14.74 9.89 37.31
N GLN A 587 -13.49 10.00 36.90
CA GLN A 587 -12.45 9.09 37.28
C GLN A 587 -11.54 9.82 38.29
N PRO A 588 -11.39 9.31 39.53
CA PRO A 588 -10.41 9.85 40.47
C PRO A 588 -8.99 9.77 39.92
N GLU A 589 -8.09 10.57 40.50
CA GLU A 589 -6.66 10.39 40.28
C GLU A 589 -6.22 9.01 40.79
N ASN A 590 -5.42 8.33 40.01
CA ASN A 590 -4.89 7.02 40.36
C ASN A 590 -3.64 7.16 41.25
N PRO A 591 -3.37 6.20 42.16
CA PRO A 591 -2.13 6.16 42.91
C PRO A 591 -0.88 6.25 42.01
N PRO A 592 0.27 6.69 42.53
CA PRO A 592 1.51 6.70 41.77
C PRO A 592 1.82 5.30 41.19
N LYS A 593 2.18 5.24 39.90
CA LYS A 593 2.52 4.01 39.14
C LYS A 593 1.33 3.13 38.71
N THR A 594 0.09 3.57 38.87
CA THR A 594 -1.07 2.93 38.23
C THR A 594 -1.61 3.81 37.10
N VAL A 595 -1.69 3.25 35.89
CA VAL A 595 -2.12 3.99 34.70
C VAL A 595 -3.60 4.35 34.80
N SER A 596 -3.92 5.61 34.54
CA SER A 596 -5.28 6.09 34.31
C SER A 596 -5.65 6.00 32.84
N GLY A 597 -6.89 5.59 32.57
CA GLY A 597 -7.43 5.53 31.21
C GLY A 597 -8.62 4.60 31.08
N GLY A 598 -9.23 4.62 29.90
CA GLY A 598 -10.34 3.73 29.55
C GLY A 598 -11.49 4.41 28.85
N PHE A 599 -12.56 3.63 28.65
CA PHE A 599 -13.79 4.09 28.02
C PHE A 599 -14.95 3.97 29.01
N PHE A 600 -15.76 5.02 29.07
CA PHE A 600 -16.81 5.17 30.07
C PHE A 600 -18.10 5.68 29.44
N ALA A 601 -19.23 5.23 29.99
CA ALA A 601 -20.55 5.78 29.71
C ALA A 601 -21.08 6.51 30.94
N ALA A 602 -21.35 7.80 30.78
CA ALA A 602 -21.95 8.66 31.79
C ALA A 602 -23.42 8.96 31.42
N ASP A 603 -24.31 8.62 32.34
CA ASP A 603 -25.77 8.68 32.19
C ASP A 603 -26.39 9.40 33.39
N ALA A 604 -27.62 9.90 33.24
CA ALA A 604 -28.42 10.37 34.36
C ALA A 604 -29.92 10.28 34.09
N ARG A 605 -30.68 9.92 35.13
CA ARG A 605 -32.12 10.23 35.18
C ARG A 605 -32.30 11.67 35.64
N VAL A 606 -33.24 12.40 35.05
CA VAL A 606 -33.47 13.81 35.38
C VAL A 606 -34.92 14.04 35.82
N SER A 607 -35.12 15.03 36.70
CA SER A 607 -36.44 15.43 37.20
C SER A 607 -36.50 16.95 37.36
N LEU A 608 -37.52 17.57 36.77
CA LEU A 608 -37.87 18.96 36.98
C LEU A 608 -39.10 19.06 37.88
N GLU A 609 -38.93 19.68 39.04
CA GLU A 609 -40.05 20.01 39.92
C GLU A 609 -40.80 21.23 39.36
N VAL A 610 -42.04 21.01 38.91
CA VAL A 610 -42.92 22.04 38.36
C VAL A 610 -43.84 22.56 39.47
N PRO A 611 -43.78 23.86 39.84
CA PRO A 611 -44.62 24.42 40.90
C PRO A 611 -46.13 24.28 40.61
N ALA A 612 -46.92 24.21 41.68
CA ALA A 612 -48.37 24.01 41.66
C ALA A 612 -49.14 24.99 40.74
N TYR A 613 -48.65 26.22 40.61
CA TYR A 613 -49.20 27.25 39.76
C TYR A 613 -48.08 27.82 38.88
N THR A 614 -47.99 27.30 37.66
CA THR A 614 -46.98 27.63 36.66
C THR A 614 -47.70 27.94 35.35
N LEU A 615 -47.25 28.93 34.58
CA LEU A 615 -47.85 29.23 33.27
C LEU A 615 -47.75 28.02 32.35
N ALA A 616 -48.85 27.66 31.68
CA ALA A 616 -48.82 26.61 30.66
C ALA A 616 -48.02 27.09 29.44
N GLY A 617 -47.22 26.21 28.85
CA GLY A 617 -46.35 26.51 27.72
C GLY A 617 -45.16 25.56 27.63
N ARG A 618 -44.33 25.74 26.62
CA ARG A 618 -43.14 24.91 26.42
C ARG A 618 -41.94 25.55 27.11
N TYR A 619 -41.45 24.90 28.15
CA TYR A 619 -40.26 25.34 28.89
C TYR A 619 -38.99 24.77 28.25
N THR A 620 -37.99 25.62 28.05
CA THR A 620 -36.67 25.23 27.53
C THR A 620 -35.56 25.75 28.44
N ALA A 621 -34.49 24.96 28.58
CA ALA A 621 -33.28 25.32 29.31
C ALA A 621 -32.06 24.75 28.60
N THR A 622 -30.89 25.36 28.82
CA THR A 622 -29.61 24.84 28.31
C THR A 622 -28.90 24.07 29.41
N LEU A 623 -28.64 22.78 29.16
CA LEU A 623 -27.72 21.95 29.97
C LEU A 623 -26.35 21.96 29.29
N THR A 624 -25.36 22.54 29.95
CA THR A 624 -23.97 22.54 29.49
C THR A 624 -23.21 21.44 30.21
N LEU A 625 -22.51 20.59 29.45
CA LEU A 625 -21.60 19.57 29.99
C LEU A 625 -20.14 20.00 29.79
N SER A 626 -19.30 19.74 30.77
CA SER A 626 -17.88 20.13 30.75
C SER A 626 -17.01 18.99 31.25
N LEU A 627 -16.07 18.57 30.41
CA LEU A 627 -15.06 17.56 30.72
C LEU A 627 -13.72 18.26 31.00
N VAL A 628 -13.11 17.94 32.14
CA VAL A 628 -11.81 18.47 32.60
C VAL A 628 -10.93 17.33 33.06
#